data_AF-A0A9D2EDD0-F1
#
_entry.id   AF-A0A9D2EDD0-F1
#
_cell.length_a   1.000
_cell.length_b   1.000
_cell.length_c   1.000
_cell.angle_alpha   90.00
_cell.angle_beta   90.00
_cell.angle_gamma   90.00
#
_symmetry.space_group_name_H-M   'P 1'
#
loop_
_entity.id
_entity.type
_entity.pdbx_description
1 polymer ?
#
loop_
_entity_poly.entity_id
_entity_poly.type
_entity_poly.pdbx_seq_one_letter_code
_entity_poly.pdbx_strand_id
1 'polypeptide(L)' 'MAADPNEDRARGTESWAGMGIGAVIGVTIGILTDNLPIGIAIGIAVGAAMSAVSDVLGRRRRDRR' A
#
# COMPACT_ATOMS: atom_id res chain seq x y z
N MET A 1 -24.01 -24.34 -12.11
CA MET A 1 -23.55 -23.04 -11.61
C MET A 1 -22.04 -23.02 -11.80
N ALA A 2 -21.55 -22.53 -12.93
CA ALA A 2 -20.11 -22.45 -13.19
C ALA A 2 -19.56 -21.23 -12.45
N ALA A 3 -18.54 -21.42 -11.61
CA ALA A 3 -17.81 -20.31 -11.01
C ALA A 3 -17.00 -19.62 -12.12
N ASP A 4 -17.26 -18.34 -12.36
CA ASP A 4 -16.54 -17.56 -13.37
C ASP A 4 -15.09 -17.31 -12.91
N PRO A 5 -14.06 -17.83 -13.61
CA PRO A 5 -12.66 -17.76 -13.19
C PRO A 5 -12.02 -16.37 -13.40
N ASN A 6 -12.83 -15.34 -13.59
CA ASN A 6 -12.37 -13.97 -13.85
C ASN A 6 -12.75 -12.97 -12.75
N GLU A 7 -13.45 -13.40 -11.69
CA GLU A 7 -13.72 -12.57 -10.50
C GLU A 7 -12.48 -12.33 -9.63
N ASP A 8 -11.41 -13.13 -9.78
CA ASP A 8 -10.14 -12.96 -9.05
C ASP A 8 -9.27 -11.78 -9.54
N ARG A 9 -9.53 -11.24 -10.74
CA ARG A 9 -8.73 -10.13 -11.32
C ARG A 9 -9.21 -8.75 -10.88
N ALA A 10 -10.37 -8.67 -10.24
CA ALA A 10 -10.94 -7.43 -9.73
C ALA A 10 -10.72 -7.26 -8.22
N ARG A 11 -9.62 -7.81 -7.67
CA ARG A 11 -9.13 -7.37 -6.36
C ARG A 11 -8.83 -5.89 -6.48
N GLY A 12 -9.74 -5.08 -5.95
CA GLY A 12 -9.73 -3.64 -6.07
C GLY A 12 -8.33 -3.09 -5.96
N THR A 13 -7.97 -2.24 -6.91
CA THR A 13 -6.81 -1.34 -6.85
C THR A 13 -6.98 -0.28 -5.75
N GLU A 14 -7.60 -0.67 -4.63
CA GLU A 14 -7.97 0.17 -3.50
C GLU A 14 -6.82 0.14 -2.49
N SER A 15 -5.98 1.17 -2.58
CA SER A 15 -5.14 1.66 -1.49
C SER A 15 -4.08 0.73 -0.86
N TRP A 16 -3.73 -0.42 -1.45
CA TRP A 16 -2.60 -1.24 -0.95
C TRP A 16 -1.27 -0.97 -1.64
N ALA A 17 -1.29 -0.26 -2.77
CA ALA A 17 -0.09 0.06 -3.55
C ALA A 17 0.93 0.88 -2.73
N GLY A 18 0.49 1.86 -1.94
CA GLY A 18 1.38 2.69 -1.11
C GLY A 18 2.14 1.88 -0.07
N MET A 19 1.48 0.89 0.54
CA MET A 19 2.08 0.04 1.57
C MET A 19 3.06 -0.97 0.97
N GLY A 20 2.73 -1.57 -0.17
CA GLY A 20 3.62 -2.48 -0.89
C GLY A 20 4.89 -1.79 -1.41
N ILE A 21 4.75 -0.59 -1.98
CA ILE A 21 5.88 0.21 -2.46
C ILE A 21 6.77 0.64 -1.29
N GLY A 22 6.18 1.14 -0.20
CA GLY A 22 6.92 1.53 1.00
C GLY A 22 7.71 0.36 1.61
N ALA A 23 7.12 -0.83 1.66
CA ALA A 23 7.78 -2.03 2.18
C ALA A 23 8.98 -2.45 1.33
N VAL A 24 8.84 -2.52 -0.01
CA VAL A 24 9.93 -2.90 -0.90
C VAL A 24 11.10 -1.91 -0.79
N ILE A 25 10.81 -0.61 -0.87
CA ILE A 25 11.83 0.44 -0.77
C ILE A 25 12.52 0.41 0.60
N GLY A 26 11.75 0.28 1.68
CA GLY A 26 12.30 0.21 3.04
C GLY A 26 13.20 -0.99 3.28
N VAL A 27 12.80 -2.17 2.78
CA VAL A 27 13.62 -3.38 2.84
C VAL A 27 14.90 -3.20 2.02
N THR A 28 14.81 -2.68 0.79
CA THR A 28 16.00 -2.45 -0.06
C THR A 28 16.99 -1.49 0.59
N ILE A 29 16.52 -0.36 1.15
CA ILE A 29 17.37 0.60 1.87
C ILE A 29 17.93 -0.02 3.15
N GLY A 30 17.13 -0.78 3.89
CA GLY A 30 17.56 -1.48 5.10
C GLY A 30 18.68 -2.50 4.84
N ILE A 31 18.62 -3.22 3.71
CA ILE A 31 19.68 -4.13 3.27
C ILE A 31 20.93 -3.33 2.89
N LEU A 32 20.79 -2.25 2.10
CA LEU A 32 21.92 -1.42 1.66
C LEU A 32 22.67 -0.74 2.81
N THR A 33 21.99 -0.49 3.93
CA THR A 33 22.56 0.21 5.09
C THR A 33 22.93 -0.73 6.23
N ASP A 34 22.81 -2.05 6.04
CA ASP A 34 22.94 -3.09 7.08
C ASP A 34 22.09 -2.81 8.34
N ASN A 35 21.01 -2.04 8.16
CA ASN A 35 20.10 -1.61 9.21
C ASN A 35 18.65 -1.90 8.79
N LEU A 36 18.37 -3.19 8.63
CA LEU A 36 17.06 -3.70 8.24
C LEU A 36 15.91 -3.22 9.13
N PRO A 37 16.04 -3.17 10.48
CA PRO A 37 14.96 -2.68 11.34
C PRO A 37 14.58 -1.23 11.05
N ILE A 38 15.58 -0.38 10.82
CA ILE A 38 15.41 1.05 10.52
C ILE A 38 14.82 1.21 9.11
N GLY A 39 15.35 0.48 8.11
CA GLY A 39 14.84 0.53 6.74
C GLY A 39 13.37 0.13 6.65
N ILE A 40 12.98 -0.97 7.31
CA ILE A 40 11.58 -1.42 7.36
C ILE A 40 10.71 -0.37 8.08
N ALA A 41 11.15 0.15 9.23
CA ALA A 41 10.38 1.15 9.97
C ALA A 41 10.10 2.40 9.12
N ILE A 42 11.12 2.89 8.40
CA ILE A 42 10.99 4.04 7.50
C ILE A 42 10.07 3.70 6.33
N GLY A 43 10.27 2.56 5.67
CA GLY A 43 9.45 2.13 4.53
C GLY A 43 7.98 1.97 4.87
N ILE A 44 7.67 1.35 6.01
CA ILE A 44 6.31 1.20 6.51
C ILE A 44 5.72 2.55 6.91
N ALA A 45 6.47 3.43 7.57
CA ALA A 45 5.99 4.77 7.93
C ALA A 45 5.62 5.60 6.69
N VAL A 46 6.46 5.59 5.65
CA VAL A 46 6.19 6.30 4.39
C VAL A 46 5.02 5.67 3.64
N GLY A 47 4.98 4.34 3.52
CA GLY A 47 3.89 3.63 2.85
C GLY A 47 2.55 3.83 3.53
N ALA A 48 2.52 3.80 4.87
CA ALA A 48 1.32 4.08 5.66
C ALA A 48 0.88 5.55 5.54
N ALA A 49 1.82 6.51 5.53
CA ALA A 49 1.51 7.91 5.33
C ALA A 49 0.88 8.17 3.96
N MET A 50 1.44 7.58 2.88
CA MET A 50 0.84 7.68 1.53
C MET A 50 -0.56 7.06 1.48
N SER A 51 -0.76 5.91 2.14
CA SER A 51 -2.08 5.28 2.22
C SER A 51 -3.07 6.17 2.96
N ALA A 52 -2.68 6.74 4.10
CA ALA A 52 -3.53 7.62 4.90
C ALA A 52 -3.91 8.90 4.14
N VAL A 53 -2.98 9.52 3.39
CA VAL A 53 -3.26 10.70 2.56
C VAL A 53 -4.22 10.35 1.43
N SER A 54 -4.04 9.19 0.79
CA SER A 54 -4.92 8.71 -0.28
C SER A 54 -6.34 8.46 0.24
N ASP A 55 -6.46 7.93 1.45
CA ASP A 55 -7.74 7.69 2.13
C ASP A 55 -8.45 8.99 2.53
N VAL A 56 -7.70 9.97 3.04
CA VAL A 56 -8.21 11.31 3.36
C VAL A 56 -8.71 12.03 2.10
N LEU A 57 -7.98 11.94 0.99
CA LEU A 57 -8.38 12.52 -0.29
C LEU A 57 -9.56 11.76 -0.92
N GLY A 58 -9.61 10.44 -0.76
CA GLY A 58 -10.69 9.59 -1.25
C GLY A 58 -12.03 9.79 -0.52
N ARG A 59 -11.98 10.05 0.80
CA ARG A 59 -13.19 10.27 1.62
C ARG A 59 -14.06 11.42 1.15
N ARG A 60 -13.49 12.48 0.54
CA ARG A 60 -14.29 13.61 0.00
C ARG A 60 -15.22 13.25 -1.16
N ARG A 61 -15.01 12.13 -1.87
CA ARG A 61 -15.91 11.70 -2.95
C ARG A 61 -17.02 10.76 -2.51
N ARG A 62 -16.91 10.14 -1.34
CA ARG A 62 -17.87 9.13 -0.86
C ARG A 62 -19.08 9.74 -0.15
N ASP A 63 -18.97 10.99 0.31
CA ASP A 63 -20.00 11.71 1.08
C ASP A 63 -21.04 12.46 0.21
N ARG A 64 -21.07 12.20 -1.10
CA ARG A 64 -22.01 12.81 -2.08
C ARG A 64 -22.92 11.79 -2.77
N ARG A 65 -23.15 10.62 -2.16
CA ARG A 65 -24.07 9.60 -2.67
C ARG A 65 -25.14 9.28 -1.64
#